data_AF-A0A957F1P8-F1
#
_entry.id   AF-A0A957F1P8-F1
#
_cell.length_a   1.000
_cell.length_b   1.000
_cell.length_c   1.000
_cell.angle_alpha   90.00
_cell.angle_beta   90.00
_cell.angle_gamma   90.00
#
_symmetry.space_group_name_H-M   'P 1'
#
loop_
_entity.id
_entity.type
_entity.pdbx_description
1 polymer ?
#
loop_
_entity_poly.entity_id
_entity_poly.type
_entity_poly.pdbx_seq_one_letter_code
_entity_poly.pdbx_strand_id
1 'polypeptide(L)'
;MATIHQLLSNTIWLFFLIVGIWGLYRAIRGEAVDGNYLGSVAIGQILYFVQAILGILLYFFAQARPASGFMHWLYGTFSLIFIPFVYFVWLQSDDSNRAQWVLSFATLFMFGIALRSITTGAG
;
A
#
# COMPACT_ATOMS: atom_id res chain seq x y z
N MET A 1 -11.37 5.10 17.42
CA MET A 1 -10.63 5.47 16.19
C MET A 1 -9.17 5.05 16.22
N ALA A 2 -8.42 5.25 17.31
CA ALA A 2 -7.01 4.81 17.38
C ALA A 2 -6.83 3.30 17.18
N THR A 3 -7.65 2.47 17.84
CA THR A 3 -7.62 1.00 17.66
C THR A 3 -7.95 0.58 16.23
N ILE A 4 -8.94 1.21 15.59
CA ILE A 4 -9.32 0.90 14.20
C ILE A 4 -8.17 1.27 13.24
N HIS A 5 -7.56 2.45 13.42
CA HIS A 5 -6.40 2.88 12.64
C HIS A 5 -5.22 1.91 12.78
N GLN A 6 -4.99 1.37 13.99
CA GLN A 6 -3.94 0.38 14.23
C GLN A 6 -4.25 -1.00 13.62
N LEU A 7 -5.48 -1.48 13.77
CA LEU A 7 -5.92 -2.75 13.18
C LEU A 7 -5.86 -2.69 11.65
N LEU A 8 -6.30 -1.57 11.05
CA LEU A 8 -6.24 -1.38 9.60
C LEU A 8 -4.80 -1.30 9.10
N SER A 9 -3.89 -0.64 9.84
CA SER A 9 -2.45 -0.70 9.53
C SER A 9 -1.93 -2.15 9.46
N ASN A 10 -2.35 -3.01 10.39
CA ASN A 10 -1.98 -4.42 10.39
C ASN A 10 -2.54 -5.16 9.18
N THR A 11 -3.81 -4.90 8.84
CA THR A 11 -4.44 -5.46 7.64
C THR A 11 -3.70 -5.04 6.37
N ILE A 12 -3.28 -3.78 6.26
CA ILE A 12 -2.61 -3.26 5.06
C ILE A 12 -1.29 -3.98 4.80
N TRP A 13 -0.40 -4.08 5.79
CA TRP A 13 0.89 -4.71 5.54
C TRP A 13 0.74 -6.20 5.22
N LEU A 14 -0.18 -6.90 5.91
CA LEU A 14 -0.49 -8.31 5.62
C LEU A 14 -1.04 -8.48 4.20
N PHE A 15 -1.98 -7.61 3.83
CA PHE A 15 -2.62 -7.65 2.52
C PHE A 15 -1.61 -7.44 1.39
N PHE A 16 -0.77 -6.41 1.49
CA PHE A 16 0.27 -6.15 0.48
C PHE A 16 1.34 -7.24 0.45
N LEU A 17 1.69 -7.85 1.59
CA LEU A 17 2.60 -9.00 1.61
C LEU A 17 2.00 -10.19 0.85
N ILE A 18 0.74 -10.53 1.13
CA ILE A 18 0.04 -11.65 0.50
C ILE A 18 -0.13 -11.39 -1.01
N VAL A 19 -0.60 -10.21 -1.41
CA VAL A 19 -0.78 -9.83 -2.82
C VAL A 19 0.57 -9.78 -3.54
N GLY A 20 1.62 -9.28 -2.89
CA GLY A 20 2.96 -9.25 -3.45
C GLY A 20 3.53 -10.65 -3.70
N ILE A 21 3.42 -11.56 -2.73
CA ILE A 21 3.85 -12.96 -2.87
C ILE A 21 3.02 -13.68 -3.94
N TRP A 22 1.69 -13.50 -3.95
CA TRP A 22 0.83 -14.07 -4.98
C TRP A 22 1.20 -13.52 -6.36
N GLY A 23 1.49 -12.23 -6.47
CA GLY A 23 1.96 -11.60 -7.69
C GLY A 23 3.26 -12.22 -8.19
N LEU A 24 4.25 -12.42 -7.31
CA LEU A 24 5.51 -13.08 -7.67
C LEU A 24 5.27 -14.51 -8.16
N TYR A 25 4.39 -15.26 -7.51
CA TYR A 25 4.03 -16.61 -7.94
C TYR A 25 3.45 -16.61 -9.36
N ARG A 26 2.53 -15.69 -9.68
CA ARG A 26 2.00 -15.51 -11.03
C ARG A 26 3.08 -15.11 -12.03
N ALA A 27 3.98 -14.19 -11.64
CA ALA A 27 5.08 -13.72 -12.47
C ALA A 27 6.04 -14.85 -12.86
N ILE A 28 6.40 -15.71 -11.90
CA ILE A 28 7.24 -16.90 -12.10
C ILE A 28 6.59 -17.90 -13.06
N ARG A 29 5.26 -18.01 -13.03
CA ARG A 29 4.48 -18.85 -13.95
C ARG A 29 4.31 -18.27 -15.36
N GLY A 30 4.86 -17.08 -15.64
CA GLY A 30 4.71 -16.42 -16.92
C GLY A 30 3.32 -15.81 -17.13
N GLU A 31 2.50 -15.68 -16.08
CA GLU A 31 1.15 -15.14 -16.20
C GLU A 31 1.17 -13.63 -16.43
N ALA A 32 0.25 -13.16 -17.27
CA ALA A 32 -0.06 -11.76 -17.47
C ALA A 32 -0.84 -11.18 -16.29
N VAL A 33 -0.82 -9.85 -16.15
CA VAL A 33 -1.67 -9.13 -15.21
C VAL A 33 -3.13 -9.35 -15.61
N ASP A 34 -3.94 -9.89 -14.69
CA ASP A 34 -5.36 -10.12 -14.91
C ASP A 34 -6.22 -9.21 -14.03
N GLY A 35 -7.53 -9.23 -14.28
CA GLY A 35 -8.48 -8.42 -13.51
C GLY A 35 -8.53 -8.77 -12.02
N ASN A 36 -8.28 -10.04 -11.66
CA ASN A 36 -8.29 -10.48 -10.26
C ASN A 36 -7.10 -9.89 -9.48
N TYR A 37 -5.91 -9.93 -10.08
CA TYR A 37 -4.72 -9.35 -9.50
C TYR A 37 -4.82 -7.83 -9.43
N LEU A 38 -5.23 -7.16 -10.52
CA LEU A 38 -5.44 -5.71 -10.52
C LEU A 38 -6.50 -5.27 -9.51
N GLY A 39 -7.60 -6.00 -9.42
CA GLY A 39 -8.64 -5.74 -8.42
C GLY A 39 -8.09 -5.83 -7.00
N SER A 40 -7.24 -6.82 -6.73
CA SER A 40 -6.57 -6.96 -5.43
C SER A 40 -5.62 -5.79 -5.14
N VAL A 41 -4.80 -5.38 -6.11
CA VAL A 41 -3.91 -4.20 -5.99
C VAL A 41 -4.73 -2.93 -5.73
N ALA A 42 -5.85 -2.75 -6.44
CA ALA A 42 -6.75 -1.61 -6.26
C ALA A 42 -7.39 -1.59 -4.87
N ILE A 43 -7.84 -2.74 -4.36
CA ILE A 43 -8.33 -2.86 -2.98
C ILE A 43 -7.24 -2.44 -1.99
N GLY A 44 -6.00 -2.93 -2.17
CA GLY A 44 -4.87 -2.52 -1.33
C GLY A 44 -4.65 -1.01 -1.34
N GLN A 45 -4.75 -0.37 -2.51
CA GLN A 45 -4.65 1.08 -2.62
C GLN A 45 -5.80 1.81 -1.89
N ILE A 46 -7.04 1.32 -2.00
CA ILE A 46 -8.20 1.86 -1.29
C ILE A 46 -7.99 1.77 0.23
N LEU A 47 -7.42 0.68 0.74
CA LEU A 47 -7.11 0.56 2.17
C LEU A 47 -6.16 1.66 2.64
N TYR A 48 -5.17 2.05 1.84
CA TYR A 48 -4.30 3.19 2.16
C TYR A 48 -5.04 4.52 2.19
N PHE A 49 -5.99 4.76 1.28
CA PHE A 49 -6.84 5.96 1.34
C PHE A 49 -7.69 5.99 2.62
N VAL A 50 -8.30 4.87 2.98
CA VAL A 50 -9.07 4.75 4.22
C VAL A 50 -8.16 4.99 5.44
N GLN A 51 -6.95 4.45 5.44
CA GLN A 51 -5.96 4.67 6.49
C GLN A 51 -5.57 6.14 6.62
N ALA A 52 -5.33 6.84 5.51
CA ALA A 52 -5.00 8.25 5.51
C ALA A 52 -6.15 9.11 6.05
N ILE A 53 -7.39 8.80 5.68
CA ILE A 53 -8.59 9.46 6.23
C ILE A 53 -8.65 9.26 7.75
N LEU A 54 -8.48 8.03 8.23
CA LEU A 54 -8.46 7.76 9.67
C LEU A 54 -7.34 8.52 10.40
N GLY A 55 -6.14 8.60 9.80
CA GLY A 55 -5.01 9.36 10.34
C GLY A 55 -5.31 10.86 10.45
N ILE A 56 -5.91 11.44 9.40
CA ILE A 56 -6.36 12.84 9.38
C ILE A 56 -7.40 13.09 10.48
N LEU A 57 -8.40 12.20 10.62
CA LEU A 57 -9.41 12.32 11.65
C LEU A 57 -8.80 12.26 13.06
N LEU A 58 -7.84 11.36 13.30
CA LEU A 58 -7.13 11.28 14.58
C LEU A 58 -6.32 12.54 14.89
N TYR A 59 -5.65 13.10 13.88
CA TYR A 59 -4.85 14.30 14.03
C TYR A 59 -5.70 15.52 14.44
N PHE A 60 -6.86 15.71 13.80
CA PHE A 60 -7.72 16.88 14.06
C PHE A 60 -8.65 16.70 15.27
N PHE A 61 -9.24 15.51 15.46
CA PHE A 61 -10.28 15.30 16.48
C PHE A 61 -9.78 14.65 17.76
N ALA A 62 -8.70 13.88 17.71
CA ALA A 62 -8.11 13.23 18.88
C ALA A 62 -6.77 13.88 19.32
N GLN A 63 -6.33 14.94 18.63
CA GLN A 63 -5.04 15.61 18.84
C GLN A 63 -3.84 14.65 18.82
N ALA A 64 -4.00 13.47 18.22
CA ALA A 64 -2.96 12.45 18.16
C ALA A 64 -1.84 12.91 17.21
N ARG A 65 -0.59 12.85 17.69
CA ARG A 65 0.58 13.25 16.91
C ARG A 65 1.47 12.03 16.67
N PRO A 66 1.90 11.79 15.41
CA PRO A 66 2.89 10.76 15.13
C PRO A 66 4.24 11.08 15.81
N ALA A 67 4.90 10.07 16.37
CA ALA A 67 6.20 10.20 17.03
C ALA A 67 7.27 10.84 16.13
N SER A 68 7.36 10.37 14.89
CA SER A 68 8.22 10.96 13.87
C SER A 68 7.37 11.62 12.79
N GLY A 69 6.90 12.84 13.09
CA GLY A 69 5.95 13.57 12.26
C GLY A 69 6.30 13.59 10.78
N PHE A 70 7.48 14.11 10.42
CA PHE A 70 7.90 14.21 9.03
C PHE A 70 7.93 12.86 8.30
N MET A 71 8.52 11.83 8.90
CA MET A 71 8.67 10.52 8.26
C MET A 71 7.32 9.81 8.11
N HIS A 72 6.44 9.91 9.09
CA HIS A 72 5.10 9.34 9.01
C HIS A 72 4.30 9.94 7.85
N TRP A 73 4.33 11.28 7.71
CA TRP A 73 3.68 11.97 6.60
C TRP A 73 4.29 11.63 5.25
N LEU A 74 5.62 11.51 5.16
CA LEU A 74 6.32 11.11 3.93
C LEU A 74 5.86 9.73 3.46
N TYR A 75 5.94 8.72 4.33
CA TYR A 75 5.55 7.35 3.98
C TYR A 75 4.04 7.22 3.70
N GLY A 76 3.21 7.91 4.48
CA GLY A 76 1.76 7.94 4.26
C GLY A 76 1.36 8.64 2.96
N THR A 77 2.02 9.72 2.57
CA THR A 77 1.73 10.39 1.30
C THR A 77 2.24 9.56 0.13
N PHE A 78 3.43 8.98 0.26
CA PHE A 78 4.01 8.13 -0.76
C PHE A 78 3.12 6.91 -1.07
N SER A 79 2.54 6.27 -0.04
CA SER A 79 1.65 5.13 -0.22
C SER A 79 0.34 5.47 -0.96
N LEU A 80 -0.08 6.73 -0.98
CA LEU A 80 -1.26 7.16 -1.76
C LEU A 80 -0.98 7.27 -3.26
N ILE A 81 0.28 7.53 -3.63
CA ILE A 81 0.64 7.94 -4.99
C ILE A 81 1.37 6.82 -5.73
N PHE A 82 2.14 5.98 -5.03
CA PHE A 82 3.10 5.08 -5.67
C PHE A 82 2.47 4.04 -6.60
N ILE A 83 1.47 3.28 -6.16
CA ILE A 83 0.82 2.28 -7.04
C ILE A 83 0.09 2.94 -8.22
N PRO A 84 -0.71 4.02 -8.03
CA PRO A 84 -1.26 4.76 -9.16
C PRO A 84 -0.20 5.24 -10.15
N PHE A 85 0.93 5.76 -9.65
CA PHE A 85 2.06 6.15 -10.49
C PHE A 85 2.63 4.97 -11.28
N VAL A 86 2.89 3.84 -10.62
CA VAL A 86 3.41 2.62 -11.28
C VAL A 86 2.44 2.15 -12.37
N TYR A 87 1.15 2.13 -12.10
CA TYR A 87 0.16 1.62 -13.06
C TYR A 87 -0.08 2.59 -14.24
N PHE A 88 -0.40 3.86 -13.96
CA PHE A 88 -0.80 4.81 -15.00
C PHE A 88 0.38 5.44 -15.74
N VAL A 89 1.48 5.72 -15.05
CA VAL A 89 2.62 6.47 -15.63
C VAL A 89 3.70 5.51 -16.12
N TRP A 90 4.08 4.53 -15.31
CA TRP A 90 5.18 3.63 -15.66
C TRP A 90 4.74 2.50 -16.61
N LEU A 91 3.67 1.79 -16.27
CA LEU A 91 3.21 0.66 -17.07
C LEU A 91 2.34 1.09 -18.26
N GLN A 92 1.65 2.23 -18.18
CA GLN A 92 0.77 2.72 -19.24
C GLN A 92 -0.22 1.63 -19.70
N SER A 93 -0.80 0.90 -18.74
CA SER A 93 -1.71 -0.23 -18.98
C SER A 93 -1.10 -1.48 -19.64
N ASP A 94 0.23 -1.60 -19.69
CA ASP A 94 0.90 -2.89 -19.97
C ASP A 94 0.41 -3.95 -18.97
N ASP A 95 -0.12 -5.04 -19.50
CA ASP A 95 -0.63 -6.19 -18.75
C ASP A 95 0.22 -7.46 -18.96
N SER A 96 1.37 -7.34 -19.62
CA SER A 96 2.26 -8.47 -19.87
C SER A 96 2.84 -9.07 -18.57
N ASN A 97 3.52 -10.20 -18.69
CA ASN A 97 4.26 -10.77 -17.56
C ASN A 97 5.33 -9.81 -17.00
N ARG A 98 5.88 -8.91 -17.82
CA ARG A 98 6.78 -7.84 -17.34
C ARG A 98 6.04 -6.91 -16.37
N ALA A 99 4.82 -6.50 -16.71
CA ALA A 99 3.97 -5.72 -15.81
C ALA A 99 3.64 -6.49 -14.53
N GLN A 100 3.41 -7.80 -14.63
CA GLN A 100 3.18 -8.66 -13.47
C GLN A 100 4.38 -8.64 -12.51
N TRP A 101 5.62 -8.76 -13.01
CA TRP A 101 6.83 -8.59 -12.18
C TRP A 101 6.90 -7.22 -11.53
N VAL A 102 6.68 -6.14 -12.29
CA VAL A 102 6.72 -4.77 -11.79
C VAL A 102 5.71 -4.56 -10.67
N LEU A 103 4.45 -4.95 -10.85
CA LEU A 103 3.42 -4.79 -9.82
C LEU A 103 3.67 -5.67 -8.60
N SER A 104 4.24 -6.85 -8.78
CA SER A 104 4.59 -7.74 -7.66
C SER A 104 5.65 -7.14 -6.77
N PHE A 105 6.71 -6.56 -7.35
CA PHE A 105 7.71 -5.84 -6.57
C PHE A 105 7.17 -4.54 -6.00
N ALA A 106 6.32 -3.81 -6.74
CA ALA A 106 5.70 -2.59 -6.24
C ALA A 106 4.80 -2.85 -5.03
N THR A 107 4.02 -3.94 -5.04
CA THR A 107 3.16 -4.34 -3.90
C THR A 107 3.98 -4.82 -2.71
N LEU A 108 5.06 -5.58 -2.91
CA LEU A 108 5.99 -5.92 -1.83
C LEU A 108 6.71 -4.70 -1.25
N PHE A 109 7.06 -3.74 -2.10
CA PHE A 109 7.61 -2.47 -1.63
C PHE A 109 6.60 -1.70 -0.76
N MET A 110 5.33 -1.69 -1.16
CA MET A 110 4.24 -1.11 -0.38
C MET A 110 4.00 -1.81 0.95
N PHE A 111 4.25 -3.11 1.06
CA PHE A 111 4.32 -3.81 2.35
C PHE A 111 5.41 -3.19 3.25
N GLY A 112 6.62 -2.95 2.73
CA GLY A 112 7.69 -2.30 3.48
C GLY A 112 7.34 -0.87 3.92
N ILE A 113 6.70 -0.10 3.04
CA ILE A 113 6.19 1.24 3.35
C ILE A 113 5.17 1.21 4.49
N ALA A 114 4.27 0.22 4.53
CA ALA A 114 3.31 0.05 5.61
C ALA A 114 4.03 -0.12 6.96
N LEU A 115 5.02 -1.01 7.03
CA LEU A 115 5.80 -1.24 8.24
C LEU A 115 6.55 0.02 8.69
N ARG A 116 7.17 0.74 7.76
CA ARG A 116 7.87 2.01 8.06
C ARG A 116 6.91 3.08 8.57
N SER A 117 5.72 3.20 7.98
CA SER A 117 4.68 4.13 8.43
C SER A 117 4.20 3.81 9.85
N ILE A 118 4.03 2.52 10.19
CA ILE A 118 3.68 2.07 11.55
C ILE A 118 4.77 2.46 12.55
N THR A 119 6.04 2.15 12.24
CA THR A 119 7.16 2.45 13.16
C THR A 119 7.39 3.93 13.41
N THR A 120 6.99 4.79 12.46
CA THR A 120 7.15 6.25 12.56
C THR A 120 5.91 6.95 13.11
N GLY A 121 4.75 6.28 13.04
CA GLY A 121 3.48 6.73 13.60
C GLY A 121 3.25 6.29 15.04
N ALA A 122 3.89 5.22 15.52
CA ALA A 122 3.82 4.75 16.91
C ALA A 122 4.48 5.77 17.86
N GLY A 123 3.65 6.62 18.47
CA GLY A 123 4.00 7.56 19.53
C GLY A 123 3.06 7.45 20.70
#